data_AF-A0A5N5RKJ8-F1
#
_entry.id   AF-A0A5N5RKJ8-F1
#
_cell.length_a   1.000
_cell.length_b   1.000
_cell.length_c   1.000
_cell.angle_alpha   90.00
_cell.angle_beta   90.00
_cell.angle_gamma   90.00
#
_symmetry.space_group_name_H-M   'P 1'
#
loop_
_entity.id
_entity.type
_entity.pdbx_description
1 polymer ?
#
loop_
_entity_poly.entity_id
_entity_poly.type
_entity_poly.pdbx_seq_one_letter_code
_entity_poly.pdbx_strand_id
1 'polypeptide(L)'
;MDDIAQMHIEACTPMLEYDEFMMFLRHSWMVSPDFDGPTLLWNADIGEKSRQSDTERGDTPVVDDHSAERMITTPMQWYMDSLAAIVPTAQHVDDMIQMPINDMPTFRISSMALAGVDAVAGNAMMSTRWVESAHNLGTCVAMATKFVANVADRDGEGYDYLDDLVTRIRVYMSSAARNAEPSVGGQALREIVDVACNEDLRLNTMLMIGLLSCGLSFAHWDDSRTYAYDALGKALSTMSEFARHNGISSSDAGGTGGGTDGAKGAGGSHASGANGGATGTDSGNGGGDAAGGDDAVDDFDYLDDLDDLDDTKEDPETAQAAHRQFRNAVLFLRHDLMRASGDVDEADQFLLDHRDVPAMASAYICRLAIQDRWEELLPFADAMKRDHPDQKLPLYPRELVPYGWDSVREIAMEALGMGLDLRDMYRERIVEAYEPTDTLAALHLKMLSHRSWPDQLEQIVNAYDDGNGRYARNTIYERLMLIEGMRDEARRYCSNFPEAREDLAPLLD
;
A
#
# COMPACT_ATOMS: atom_id res chain seq x y z
N MET A 1 -8.19 -44.69 -12.22
CA MET A 1 -7.94 -43.56 -11.31
C MET A 1 -6.73 -42.74 -11.76
N ASP A 2 -6.19 -42.98 -12.96
CA ASP A 2 -4.99 -42.30 -13.45
C ASP A 2 -5.26 -41.04 -14.29
N ASP A 3 -6.49 -40.82 -14.78
CA ASP A 3 -6.78 -39.66 -15.66
C ASP A 3 -6.95 -38.32 -14.92
N ILE A 4 -7.22 -38.31 -13.62
CA ILE A 4 -7.41 -37.05 -12.85
C ILE A 4 -6.08 -36.51 -12.32
N ALA A 5 -5.10 -37.39 -12.05
CA ALA A 5 -3.75 -36.98 -11.65
C ALA A 5 -2.96 -36.40 -12.84
N GLN A 6 -3.17 -36.93 -14.05
CA GLN A 6 -2.51 -36.45 -15.26
C GLN A 6 -2.99 -35.04 -15.67
N MET A 7 -4.28 -34.74 -15.47
CA MET A 7 -4.88 -33.45 -15.85
C MET A 7 -4.46 -32.26 -14.97
N HIS A 8 -3.97 -32.52 -13.75
CA HIS A 8 -3.43 -31.47 -12.86
C HIS A 8 -1.92 -31.24 -13.04
N ILE A 9 -1.19 -32.18 -13.64
CA ILE A 9 0.27 -32.09 -13.84
C ILE A 9 0.61 -31.25 -15.10
N GLU A 10 -0.29 -31.16 -16.07
CA GLU A 10 -0.10 -30.29 -17.24
C GLU A 10 -0.35 -28.79 -16.95
N ALA A 11 -0.82 -28.43 -15.74
CA ALA A 11 -1.35 -27.11 -15.44
C ALA A 11 -0.56 -26.28 -14.41
N CYS A 12 0.61 -26.72 -13.91
CA CYS A 12 1.45 -25.93 -13.01
C CYS A 12 2.93 -26.16 -13.33
N THR A 13 3.39 -25.85 -14.54
CA THR A 13 4.84 -25.68 -14.77
C THR A 13 5.28 -24.36 -14.14
N PRO A 14 6.52 -24.21 -13.63
CA PRO A 14 7.07 -22.90 -13.25
C PRO A 14 6.78 -21.84 -14.33
N MET A 15 6.86 -22.23 -15.61
CA MET A 15 6.63 -21.32 -16.75
C MET A 15 5.24 -20.70 -16.78
N LEU A 16 4.27 -21.34 -16.12
CA LEU A 16 2.93 -20.78 -15.91
C LEU A 16 2.94 -19.66 -14.86
N GLU A 17 3.72 -19.77 -13.79
CA GLU A 17 3.85 -18.73 -12.76
C GLU A 17 4.49 -17.46 -13.33
N TYR A 18 5.53 -17.61 -14.17
CA TYR A 18 6.09 -16.50 -14.94
C TYR A 18 5.03 -15.85 -15.86
N ASP A 19 4.29 -16.65 -16.62
CA ASP A 19 3.26 -16.16 -17.54
C ASP A 19 2.11 -15.48 -16.78
N GLU A 20 1.67 -16.03 -15.65
CA GLU A 20 0.67 -15.45 -14.75
C GLU A 20 1.16 -14.14 -14.14
N PHE A 21 2.42 -14.08 -13.73
CA PHE A 21 3.03 -12.86 -13.22
C PHE A 21 3.08 -11.76 -14.28
N MET A 22 3.53 -12.09 -15.48
CA MET A 22 3.56 -11.14 -16.59
C MET A 22 2.16 -10.75 -17.06
N MET A 23 1.19 -11.67 -17.02
CA MET A 23 -0.21 -11.38 -17.29
C MET A 23 -0.77 -10.42 -16.25
N PHE A 24 -0.53 -10.66 -14.95
CA PHE A 24 -0.91 -9.76 -13.87
C PHE A 24 -0.32 -8.36 -14.10
N LEU A 25 0.99 -8.25 -14.32
CA LEU A 25 1.64 -6.96 -14.52
C LEU A 25 1.07 -6.20 -15.72
N ARG A 26 0.84 -6.86 -16.86
CA ARG A 26 0.30 -6.22 -18.07
C ARG A 26 -1.14 -5.72 -17.92
N HIS A 27 -1.90 -6.29 -17.00
CA HIS A 27 -3.30 -5.88 -16.71
C HIS A 27 -3.43 -5.14 -15.38
N SER A 28 -2.31 -4.93 -14.67
CA SER A 28 -2.30 -4.23 -13.40
C SER A 28 -2.50 -2.74 -13.63
N TRP A 29 -3.24 -2.11 -12.72
CA TRP A 29 -3.47 -0.66 -12.71
C TRP A 29 -2.17 0.15 -12.60
N MET A 30 -1.10 -0.48 -12.09
CA MET A 30 0.22 0.13 -11.98
C MET A 30 0.76 0.53 -13.36
N VAL A 31 0.41 -0.20 -14.42
CA VAL A 31 0.93 0.04 -15.77
C VAL A 31 -0.04 0.90 -16.54
N SER A 32 0.34 2.15 -16.76
CA SER A 32 -0.42 3.08 -17.58
C SER A 32 0.22 3.25 -18.96
N PRO A 33 -0.56 3.40 -20.04
CA PRO A 33 -0.01 3.87 -21.31
C PRO A 33 0.44 5.35 -21.25
N ASP A 34 0.00 6.10 -20.24
CA ASP A 34 0.30 7.53 -20.11
C ASP A 34 1.73 7.79 -19.57
N PHE A 35 2.34 6.82 -18.87
CA PHE A 35 3.63 6.98 -18.19
C PHE A 35 4.57 5.79 -18.40
N ASP A 36 5.89 6.03 -18.47
CA ASP A 36 6.89 4.96 -18.57
C ASP A 36 7.22 4.35 -17.20
N GLY A 37 6.40 3.39 -16.78
CA GLY A 37 6.60 2.59 -15.58
C GLY A 37 5.41 2.62 -14.61
N PRO A 38 5.57 1.98 -13.44
CA PRO A 38 4.50 1.91 -12.45
C PRO A 38 4.21 3.28 -11.83
N THR A 39 2.95 3.54 -11.50
CA THR A 39 2.52 4.62 -10.61
C THR A 39 1.77 4.06 -9.40
N LEU A 40 1.77 4.81 -8.28
CA LEU A 40 1.20 4.36 -7.00
C LEU A 40 -0.10 5.06 -6.63
N LEU A 41 -0.22 6.34 -6.98
CA LEU A 41 -1.42 7.15 -6.77
C LEU A 41 -2.18 7.32 -8.09
N TRP A 42 -1.50 7.43 -9.23
CA TRP A 42 -2.16 7.57 -10.53
C TRP A 42 -2.54 6.22 -11.16
N ASN A 43 -3.67 6.17 -11.88
CA ASN A 43 -4.02 5.07 -12.76
C ASN A 43 -4.65 5.59 -14.08
N ALA A 44 -4.64 4.75 -15.13
CA ALA A 44 -5.16 5.10 -16.46
C ALA A 44 -6.68 5.39 -16.46
N ASP A 45 -7.42 4.82 -15.53
CA ASP A 45 -8.87 4.99 -15.40
C ASP A 45 -9.26 6.45 -15.13
N ILE A 46 -8.43 7.20 -14.38
CA ILE A 46 -8.66 8.65 -14.17
C ILE A 46 -8.67 9.39 -15.50
N GLY A 47 -7.67 9.11 -16.35
CA GLY A 47 -7.55 9.71 -17.68
C GLY A 47 -8.73 9.37 -18.59
N GLU A 48 -9.17 8.10 -18.57
CA GLU A 48 -10.29 7.62 -19.38
C GLU A 48 -11.64 8.19 -18.94
N LYS A 49 -11.97 8.10 -17.64
CA LYS A 49 -13.18 8.70 -17.08
C LYS A 49 -13.22 10.21 -17.32
N SER A 50 -12.06 10.87 -17.27
CA SER A 50 -11.92 12.29 -17.55
C SER A 50 -12.31 12.61 -19.01
N ARG A 51 -11.77 11.86 -19.98
CA ARG A 51 -12.12 12.01 -21.41
C ARG A 51 -13.60 11.75 -21.70
N GLN A 52 -14.19 10.74 -21.06
CA GLN A 52 -15.61 10.47 -21.20
C GLN A 52 -16.44 11.67 -20.73
N SER A 53 -16.10 12.22 -19.57
CA SER A 53 -16.78 13.38 -18.98
C SER A 53 -16.61 14.66 -19.79
N ASP A 54 -15.50 14.83 -20.53
CA ASP A 54 -15.23 16.02 -21.36
C ASP A 54 -16.31 16.26 -22.42
N THR A 55 -16.96 15.19 -22.90
CA THR A 55 -18.02 15.27 -23.91
C THR A 55 -19.34 15.85 -23.38
N GLU A 56 -19.53 15.82 -22.07
CA GLU A 56 -20.77 16.23 -21.40
C GLU A 56 -20.65 17.60 -20.72
N ARG A 57 -19.40 18.06 -20.48
CA ARG A 57 -19.12 19.36 -19.85
C ARG A 57 -19.37 20.53 -20.80
N GLY A 58 -19.82 21.65 -20.24
CA GLY A 58 -19.98 22.90 -20.98
C GLY A 58 -19.72 24.13 -20.12
N ASP A 59 -19.74 25.31 -20.74
CA ASP A 59 -19.66 26.59 -20.03
C ASP A 59 -21.01 26.88 -19.33
N THR A 60 -21.28 26.11 -18.28
CA THR A 60 -22.47 26.25 -17.45
C THR A 60 -22.15 27.09 -16.21
N PRO A 61 -23.07 27.96 -15.76
CA PRO A 61 -22.87 28.71 -14.53
C PRO A 61 -22.66 27.79 -13.33
N VAL A 62 -21.67 28.15 -12.51
CA VAL A 62 -21.40 27.53 -11.22
C VAL A 62 -22.19 28.27 -10.14
N VAL A 63 -22.70 27.55 -9.15
CA VAL A 63 -23.40 28.14 -7.98
C VAL A 63 -22.46 29.13 -7.27
N ASP A 64 -22.96 30.30 -6.88
CA ASP A 64 -22.17 31.28 -6.12
C ASP A 64 -21.85 30.80 -4.70
N ASP A 65 -20.73 31.26 -4.14
CA ASP A 65 -20.17 30.79 -2.87
C ASP A 65 -21.18 30.76 -1.71
N HIS A 66 -21.95 31.84 -1.54
CA HIS A 66 -22.92 31.94 -0.44
C HIS A 66 -24.10 30.97 -0.63
N SER A 67 -24.58 30.84 -1.87
CA SER A 67 -25.61 29.85 -2.18
C SER A 67 -25.09 28.42 -2.03
N ALA A 68 -23.84 28.15 -2.43
CA ALA A 68 -23.21 26.84 -2.31
C ALA A 68 -23.07 26.43 -0.84
N GLU A 69 -22.49 27.29 0.00
CA GLU A 69 -22.35 27.05 1.45
C GLU A 69 -23.71 26.76 2.08
N ARG A 70 -24.72 27.59 1.81
CA ARG A 70 -26.08 27.39 2.37
C ARG A 70 -26.72 26.09 1.87
N MET A 71 -26.55 25.74 0.60
CA MET A 71 -27.08 24.49 0.04
C MET A 71 -26.44 23.26 0.71
N ILE A 72 -25.16 23.34 1.05
CA ILE A 72 -24.42 22.27 1.74
C ILE A 72 -24.80 22.21 3.23
N THR A 73 -24.80 23.33 3.95
CA THR A 73 -25.05 23.34 5.41
C THR A 73 -26.48 22.98 5.76
N THR A 74 -27.48 23.36 4.96
CA THR A 74 -28.89 23.23 5.36
C THR A 74 -29.29 21.76 5.64
N PRO A 75 -29.00 20.78 4.76
CA PRO A 75 -29.31 19.37 5.05
C PRO A 75 -28.49 18.81 6.24
N MET A 76 -27.22 19.21 6.38
CA MET A 76 -26.37 18.79 7.51
C MET A 76 -26.93 19.29 8.86
N GLN A 77 -27.39 20.53 8.90
CA GLN A 77 -28.02 21.12 10.09
C GLN A 77 -29.31 20.40 10.44
N TRP A 78 -30.19 20.13 9.46
CA TRP A 78 -31.41 19.37 9.70
C TRP A 78 -31.15 17.96 10.24
N TYR A 79 -30.08 17.31 9.77
CA TYR A 79 -29.63 16.04 10.32
C TYR A 79 -29.24 16.17 11.79
N MET A 80 -28.37 17.14 12.13
CA MET A 80 -27.95 17.38 13.51
C MET A 80 -29.10 17.77 14.43
N ASP A 81 -30.02 18.64 13.98
CA ASP A 81 -31.24 19.01 14.72
C ASP A 81 -32.12 17.78 14.99
N SER A 82 -32.25 16.89 14.01
CA SER A 82 -33.00 15.65 14.15
C SER A 82 -32.36 14.71 15.16
N LEU A 83 -31.02 14.64 15.20
CA LEU A 83 -30.29 13.89 16.22
C LEU A 83 -30.48 14.50 17.62
N ALA A 84 -30.38 15.82 17.75
CA ALA A 84 -30.56 16.51 19.04
C ALA A 84 -31.94 16.27 19.66
N ALA A 85 -32.96 16.09 18.81
CA ALA A 85 -34.31 15.79 19.25
C ALA A 85 -34.49 14.37 19.83
N ILE A 86 -33.61 13.42 19.48
CA ILE A 86 -33.70 12.01 19.90
C ILE A 86 -32.62 11.60 20.90
N VAL A 87 -31.47 12.27 20.91
CA VAL A 87 -30.33 11.98 21.79
C VAL A 87 -30.48 12.78 23.09
N PRO A 88 -30.72 12.12 24.25
CA PRO A 88 -30.99 12.83 25.51
C PRO A 88 -29.83 13.67 26.04
N THR A 89 -28.59 13.34 25.64
CA THR A 89 -27.37 14.03 26.05
C THR A 89 -27.03 15.23 25.16
N ALA A 90 -27.82 15.50 24.12
CA ALA A 90 -27.61 16.65 23.25
C ALA A 90 -27.83 17.97 23.98
N GLN A 91 -26.89 18.89 23.83
CA GLN A 91 -26.92 20.22 24.42
C GLN A 91 -26.80 21.28 23.32
N HIS A 92 -27.61 22.34 23.44
CA HIS A 92 -27.47 23.52 22.60
C HIS A 92 -26.53 24.51 23.30
N VAL A 93 -25.36 24.75 22.69
CA VAL A 93 -24.35 25.70 23.18
C VAL A 93 -24.07 26.68 22.04
N ASP A 94 -24.37 27.97 22.24
CA ASP A 94 -24.09 29.06 21.30
C ASP A 94 -24.48 28.76 19.82
N ASP A 95 -25.75 28.39 19.59
CA ASP A 95 -26.30 27.97 18.30
C ASP A 95 -25.69 26.70 17.67
N MET A 96 -24.79 26.00 18.39
CA MET A 96 -24.26 24.70 18.01
C MET A 96 -24.87 23.58 18.84
N ILE A 97 -25.03 22.41 18.21
CA ILE A 97 -25.45 21.21 18.90
C ILE A 97 -24.20 20.42 19.28
N GLN A 98 -23.98 20.25 20.57
CA GLN A 98 -22.95 19.37 21.11
C GLN A 98 -23.60 18.10 21.65
N MET A 99 -23.12 16.95 21.18
CA MET A 99 -23.50 15.65 21.73
C MET A 99 -22.28 14.72 21.65
N PRO A 100 -22.03 13.88 22.65
CA PRO A 100 -20.96 12.89 22.57
C PRO A 100 -21.18 11.94 21.39
N ILE A 101 -20.14 11.71 20.58
CA ILE A 101 -20.22 10.81 19.40
C ILE A 101 -20.68 9.40 19.81
N ASN A 102 -20.29 8.94 21.00
CA ASN A 102 -20.70 7.64 21.55
C ASN A 102 -22.22 7.52 21.73
N ASP A 103 -22.90 8.62 22.01
CA ASP A 103 -24.36 8.64 22.19
C ASP A 103 -25.11 8.85 20.88
N MET A 104 -24.42 9.21 19.79
CA MET A 104 -25.02 9.38 18.47
C MET A 104 -25.37 8.03 17.84
N PRO A 105 -26.53 7.91 17.16
CA PRO A 105 -26.79 6.76 16.30
C PRO A 105 -25.78 6.73 15.15
N THR A 106 -25.53 5.53 14.62
CA THR A 106 -24.62 5.35 13.48
C THR A 106 -25.12 6.17 12.29
N PHE A 107 -24.21 6.97 11.72
CA PHE A 107 -24.47 7.74 10.51
C PHE A 107 -24.83 6.81 9.35
N ARG A 108 -25.71 7.30 8.47
CA ARG A 108 -26.11 6.60 7.24
C ARG A 108 -26.19 7.59 6.11
N ILE A 109 -25.60 7.27 4.96
CA ILE A 109 -25.63 8.12 3.76
C ILE A 109 -27.08 8.36 3.28
N SER A 110 -27.96 7.38 3.52
CA SER A 110 -29.39 7.47 3.22
C SER A 110 -30.15 8.53 4.02
N SER A 111 -29.53 9.14 5.03
CA SER A 111 -30.08 10.28 5.78
C SER A 111 -30.23 11.56 4.95
N MET A 112 -29.62 11.61 3.76
CA MET A 112 -29.59 12.79 2.89
C MET A 112 -28.85 14.00 3.48
N ALA A 113 -28.09 13.82 4.56
CA ALA A 113 -27.31 14.90 5.18
C ALA A 113 -26.27 15.51 4.21
N LEU A 114 -25.74 14.71 3.28
CA LEU A 114 -24.76 15.12 2.28
C LEU A 114 -25.36 15.51 0.91
N ALA A 115 -26.69 15.53 0.78
CA ALA A 115 -27.35 15.83 -0.50
C ALA A 115 -27.04 17.23 -1.06
N GLY A 116 -26.74 18.19 -0.17
CA GLY A 116 -26.28 19.52 -0.57
C GLY A 116 -24.90 19.50 -1.25
N VAL A 117 -24.00 18.63 -0.77
CA VAL A 117 -22.68 18.40 -1.35
C VAL A 117 -22.83 17.82 -2.75
N ASP A 118 -23.70 16.82 -2.93
CA ASP A 118 -23.95 16.21 -4.24
C ASP A 118 -24.49 17.21 -5.26
N ALA A 119 -25.40 18.09 -4.84
CA ALA A 119 -25.98 19.12 -5.71
C ALA A 119 -24.93 20.13 -6.18
N VAL A 120 -24.10 20.65 -5.27
CA VAL A 120 -23.07 21.65 -5.58
C VAL A 120 -21.92 21.02 -6.37
N ALA A 121 -21.42 19.85 -5.94
CA ALA A 121 -20.36 19.13 -6.65
C ALA A 121 -20.82 18.71 -8.05
N GLY A 122 -22.05 18.21 -8.19
CA GLY A 122 -22.61 17.84 -9.50
C GLY A 122 -22.71 19.01 -10.46
N ASN A 123 -23.12 20.20 -9.99
CA ASN A 123 -23.10 21.42 -10.80
C ASN A 123 -21.69 21.81 -11.23
N ALA A 124 -20.73 21.84 -10.29
CA ALA A 124 -19.35 22.19 -10.58
C ALA A 124 -18.68 21.23 -11.58
N MET A 125 -18.90 19.91 -11.42
CA MET A 125 -18.29 18.89 -12.28
C MET A 125 -18.74 18.94 -13.75
N MET A 126 -19.91 19.54 -14.01
CA MET A 126 -20.46 19.73 -15.37
C MET A 126 -20.00 21.04 -16.04
N SER A 127 -19.30 21.90 -15.31
CA SER A 127 -18.85 23.20 -15.79
C SER A 127 -17.39 23.18 -16.24
N THR A 128 -17.10 23.91 -17.33
CA THR A 128 -15.73 24.24 -17.76
C THR A 128 -15.22 25.53 -17.13
N ARG A 129 -15.94 26.12 -16.16
CA ARG A 129 -15.45 27.25 -15.36
C ARG A 129 -14.54 26.73 -14.26
N TRP A 130 -13.33 26.35 -14.66
CA TRP A 130 -12.42 25.51 -13.88
C TRP A 130 -12.12 26.06 -12.47
N VAL A 131 -11.86 27.36 -12.34
CA VAL A 131 -11.50 27.97 -11.05
C VAL A 131 -12.71 28.01 -10.11
N GLU A 132 -13.85 28.51 -10.57
CA GLU A 132 -15.10 28.59 -9.79
C GLU A 132 -15.58 27.19 -9.37
N SER A 133 -15.45 26.23 -10.28
CA SER A 133 -15.81 24.83 -10.02
C SER A 133 -14.86 24.20 -9.01
N ALA A 134 -13.54 24.39 -9.15
CA ALA A 134 -12.55 23.89 -8.21
C ALA A 134 -12.74 24.49 -6.81
N HIS A 135 -13.08 25.78 -6.73
CA HIS A 135 -13.43 26.44 -5.48
C HIS A 135 -14.63 25.74 -4.79
N ASN A 136 -15.74 25.56 -5.52
CA ASN A 136 -16.92 24.88 -4.96
C ASN A 136 -16.66 23.41 -4.60
N LEU A 137 -15.86 22.70 -5.40
CA LEU A 137 -15.44 21.33 -5.08
C LEU A 137 -14.59 21.27 -3.81
N GLY A 138 -13.69 22.24 -3.63
CA GLY A 138 -12.94 22.41 -2.39
C GLY A 138 -13.86 22.65 -1.19
N THR A 139 -14.82 23.56 -1.33
CA THR A 139 -15.84 23.84 -0.30
C THR A 139 -16.65 22.60 0.07
N CYS A 140 -17.09 21.83 -0.94
CA CYS A 140 -17.75 20.54 -0.75
C CYS A 140 -16.93 19.58 0.11
N VAL A 141 -15.64 19.40 -0.21
CA VAL A 141 -14.75 18.49 0.54
C VAL A 141 -14.52 18.99 1.96
N ALA A 142 -14.21 20.27 2.14
CA ALA A 142 -13.96 20.85 3.46
C ALA A 142 -15.18 20.68 4.39
N MET A 143 -16.37 21.02 3.92
CA MET A 143 -17.61 20.93 4.69
C MET A 143 -18.01 19.47 4.94
N ALA A 144 -17.88 18.60 3.95
CA ALA A 144 -18.17 17.18 4.12
C ALA A 144 -17.19 16.52 5.11
N THR A 145 -15.89 16.84 5.04
CA THR A 145 -14.88 16.32 5.98
C THR A 145 -15.20 16.76 7.40
N LYS A 146 -15.49 18.06 7.59
CA LYS A 146 -15.89 18.58 8.90
C LYS A 146 -17.17 17.93 9.41
N PHE A 147 -18.15 17.68 8.54
CA PHE A 147 -19.39 17.01 8.94
C PHE A 147 -19.13 15.55 9.35
N VAL A 148 -18.41 14.77 8.54
CA VAL A 148 -18.09 13.36 8.80
C VAL A 148 -17.29 13.21 10.11
N ALA A 149 -16.36 14.13 10.39
CA ALA A 149 -15.62 14.14 11.66
C ALA A 149 -16.50 14.38 12.90
N ASN A 150 -17.71 14.91 12.73
CA ASN A 150 -18.64 15.22 13.82
C ASN A 150 -19.84 14.26 13.92
N VAL A 151 -19.86 13.16 13.15
CA VAL A 151 -20.91 12.13 13.22
C VAL A 151 -20.32 10.77 13.56
N ALA A 152 -21.16 9.87 14.09
CA ALA A 152 -20.73 8.52 14.40
C ALA A 152 -20.72 7.61 13.16
N ASP A 153 -19.68 7.70 12.34
CA ASP A 153 -19.50 6.93 11.10
C ASP A 153 -18.95 5.51 11.34
N ARG A 154 -19.64 4.71 12.16
CA ARG A 154 -19.16 3.38 12.59
C ARG A 154 -19.05 2.36 11.45
N ASP A 155 -19.87 2.52 10.42
CA ASP A 155 -19.89 1.63 9.26
C ASP A 155 -18.99 2.14 8.11
N GLY A 156 -18.33 3.30 8.27
CA GLY A 156 -17.42 3.88 7.27
C GLY A 156 -18.10 4.51 6.04
N GLU A 157 -19.44 4.63 6.01
CA GLU A 157 -20.18 5.16 4.86
C GLU A 157 -19.81 6.63 4.56
N GLY A 158 -19.50 7.43 5.58
CA GLY A 158 -19.07 8.81 5.43
C GLY A 158 -17.65 8.93 4.88
N TYR A 159 -16.73 8.10 5.37
CA TYR A 159 -15.37 8.02 4.82
C TYR A 159 -15.37 7.56 3.36
N ASP A 160 -16.12 6.51 3.02
CA ASP A 160 -16.26 6.02 1.64
C ASP A 160 -16.83 7.10 0.71
N TYR A 161 -17.77 7.91 1.18
CA TYR A 161 -18.29 9.05 0.43
C TYR A 161 -17.21 10.10 0.14
N LEU A 162 -16.36 10.42 1.11
CA LEU A 162 -15.26 11.37 0.93
C LEU A 162 -14.23 10.86 -0.08
N ASP A 163 -13.88 9.57 -0.02
CA ASP A 163 -12.96 8.94 -0.98
C ASP A 163 -13.52 8.97 -2.42
N ASP A 164 -14.81 8.68 -2.61
CA ASP A 164 -15.47 8.81 -3.91
C ASP A 164 -15.49 10.27 -4.39
N LEU A 165 -15.80 11.23 -3.51
CA LEU A 165 -15.81 12.65 -3.87
C LEU A 165 -14.41 13.12 -4.31
N VAL A 166 -13.36 12.76 -3.57
CA VAL A 166 -11.96 13.06 -3.95
C VAL A 166 -11.63 12.41 -5.28
N THR A 167 -12.01 11.15 -5.51
CA THR A 167 -11.79 10.46 -6.78
C THR A 167 -12.46 11.16 -7.95
N ARG A 168 -13.71 11.62 -7.79
CA ARG A 168 -14.41 12.43 -8.82
C ARG A 168 -13.72 13.77 -9.07
N ILE A 169 -13.21 14.42 -8.03
CA ILE A 169 -12.43 15.66 -8.16
C ILE A 169 -11.14 15.40 -8.93
N ARG A 170 -10.43 14.30 -8.69
CA ARG A 170 -9.23 13.91 -9.46
C ARG A 170 -9.54 13.75 -10.94
N VAL A 171 -10.66 13.10 -11.28
CA VAL A 171 -11.15 12.97 -12.66
C VAL A 171 -11.46 14.34 -13.28
N TYR A 172 -12.10 15.25 -12.52
CA TYR A 172 -12.37 16.62 -12.96
C TYR A 172 -11.09 17.42 -13.21
N MET A 173 -10.14 17.37 -12.26
CA MET A 173 -8.87 18.08 -12.37
C MET A 173 -7.99 17.53 -13.49
N SER A 174 -8.10 16.24 -13.81
CA SER A 174 -7.46 15.68 -15.01
C SER A 174 -7.99 16.30 -16.31
N SER A 175 -9.27 16.68 -16.34
CA SER A 175 -9.84 17.41 -17.49
C SER A 175 -9.37 18.85 -17.50
N ALA A 176 -9.37 19.52 -16.34
CA ALA A 176 -8.87 20.88 -16.21
C ALA A 176 -7.41 20.99 -16.68
N ALA A 177 -6.55 20.04 -16.30
CA ALA A 177 -5.15 20.00 -16.73
C ALA A 177 -4.99 19.88 -18.26
N ARG A 178 -5.92 19.20 -18.94
CA ARG A 178 -5.88 18.97 -20.38
C ARG A 178 -6.50 20.10 -21.20
N ASN A 179 -7.59 20.68 -20.70
CA ASN A 179 -8.48 21.55 -21.47
C ASN A 179 -8.43 23.03 -21.05
N ALA A 180 -7.97 23.35 -19.83
CA ALA A 180 -7.84 24.72 -19.37
C ALA A 180 -6.60 25.40 -19.95
N GLU A 181 -6.63 26.73 -20.06
CA GLU A 181 -5.38 27.49 -20.21
C GLU A 181 -4.48 27.23 -18.99
N PRO A 182 -3.15 27.07 -19.15
CA PRO A 182 -2.26 26.71 -18.03
C PRO A 182 -2.36 27.60 -16.80
N SER A 183 -2.60 28.91 -17.00
CA SER A 183 -2.80 29.88 -15.92
C SER A 183 -4.08 29.61 -15.12
N VAL A 184 -5.19 29.34 -15.82
CA VAL A 184 -6.51 29.01 -15.27
C VAL A 184 -6.48 27.65 -14.58
N GLY A 185 -5.86 26.65 -15.22
CA GLY A 185 -5.68 25.31 -14.66
C GLY A 185 -4.83 25.34 -13.38
N GLY A 186 -3.72 26.07 -13.39
CA GLY A 186 -2.88 26.25 -12.19
C GLY A 186 -3.60 26.97 -11.05
N GLN A 187 -4.47 27.95 -11.35
CA GLN A 187 -5.31 28.58 -10.34
C GLN A 187 -6.36 27.61 -9.78
N ALA A 188 -7.02 26.82 -10.63
CA ALA A 188 -7.97 25.80 -10.19
C ALA A 188 -7.30 24.73 -9.30
N LEU A 189 -6.09 24.29 -9.66
CA LEU A 189 -5.31 23.38 -8.81
C LEU A 189 -5.01 24.00 -7.44
N ARG A 190 -4.68 25.30 -7.40
CA ARG A 190 -4.42 26.00 -6.14
C ARG A 190 -5.63 25.99 -5.21
N GLU A 191 -6.85 26.20 -5.70
CA GLU A 191 -8.07 26.10 -4.88
C GLU A 191 -8.18 24.74 -4.17
N ILE A 192 -7.87 23.65 -4.88
CA ILE A 192 -7.90 22.29 -4.32
C ILE A 192 -6.76 22.07 -3.31
N VAL A 193 -5.55 22.54 -3.62
CA VAL A 193 -4.37 22.40 -2.75
C VAL A 193 -4.54 23.20 -1.46
N ASP A 194 -5.16 24.38 -1.55
CA ASP A 194 -5.48 25.21 -0.40
C ASP A 194 -6.37 24.44 0.58
N VAL A 195 -7.42 23.79 0.06
CA VAL A 195 -8.29 22.92 0.86
C VAL A 195 -7.54 21.71 1.41
N ALA A 196 -6.73 21.03 0.60
CA ALA A 196 -5.92 19.88 1.05
C ALA A 196 -5.01 20.23 2.24
N CYS A 197 -4.56 21.49 2.33
CA CYS A 197 -3.69 21.98 3.39
C CYS A 197 -4.43 22.60 4.60
N ASN A 198 -5.77 22.54 4.64
CA ASN A 198 -6.55 23.08 5.74
C ASN A 198 -6.42 22.26 7.03
N GLU A 199 -6.83 22.83 8.17
CA GLU A 199 -6.76 22.19 9.49
C GLU A 199 -7.48 20.84 9.53
N ASP A 200 -8.70 20.79 8.98
CA ASP A 200 -9.54 19.58 8.98
C ASP A 200 -8.90 18.39 8.24
N LEU A 201 -8.08 18.66 7.22
CA LEU A 201 -7.46 17.64 6.35
C LEU A 201 -6.04 17.27 6.77
N ARG A 202 -5.37 18.09 7.60
CA ARG A 202 -4.05 17.74 8.16
C ARG A 202 -4.09 16.48 9.02
N LEU A 203 -5.21 16.27 9.72
CA LEU A 203 -5.46 15.05 10.50
C LEU A 203 -5.94 13.88 9.63
N ASN A 204 -6.54 14.15 8.47
CA ASN A 204 -6.93 13.13 7.49
C ASN A 204 -5.97 13.11 6.29
N THR A 205 -4.78 12.60 6.57
CA THR A 205 -3.66 12.64 5.61
C THR A 205 -3.96 11.90 4.30
N MET A 206 -4.71 10.80 4.32
CA MET A 206 -5.00 10.06 3.08
C MET A 206 -5.86 10.89 2.12
N LEU A 207 -6.89 11.57 2.64
CA LEU A 207 -7.68 12.50 1.82
C LEU A 207 -6.83 13.68 1.32
N MET A 208 -5.96 14.23 2.18
CA MET A 208 -5.01 15.28 1.78
C MET A 208 -4.13 14.81 0.60
N ILE A 209 -3.53 13.63 0.68
CA ILE A 209 -2.71 13.06 -0.41
C ILE A 209 -3.56 12.78 -1.65
N GLY A 210 -4.79 12.30 -1.49
CA GLY A 210 -5.75 12.12 -2.57
C GLY A 210 -6.01 13.40 -3.35
N LEU A 211 -6.26 14.52 -2.66
CA LEU A 211 -6.43 15.84 -3.30
C LEU A 211 -5.14 16.35 -3.93
N LEU A 212 -4.00 16.21 -3.26
CA LEU A 212 -2.71 16.63 -3.81
C LEU A 212 -2.34 15.87 -5.08
N SER A 213 -2.78 14.61 -5.20
CA SER A 213 -2.57 13.80 -6.40
C SER A 213 -3.29 14.36 -7.66
N CYS A 214 -4.23 15.31 -7.51
CA CYS A 214 -4.74 16.09 -8.64
C CYS A 214 -3.61 16.78 -9.42
N GLY A 215 -2.51 17.15 -8.75
CA GLY A 215 -1.33 17.74 -9.38
C GLY A 215 -0.63 16.83 -10.38
N LEU A 216 -0.77 15.50 -10.27
CA LEU A 216 -0.14 14.54 -11.19
C LEU A 216 -0.60 14.73 -12.64
N SER A 217 -1.86 15.12 -12.86
CA SER A 217 -2.36 15.42 -14.21
C SER A 217 -1.71 16.66 -14.84
N PHE A 218 -1.27 17.62 -14.01
CA PHE A 218 -0.62 18.85 -14.45
C PHE A 218 0.87 18.62 -14.73
N ALA A 219 1.50 17.69 -14.01
CA ALA A 219 2.90 17.31 -14.20
C ALA A 219 3.22 16.85 -15.63
N HIS A 220 2.22 16.26 -16.30
CA HIS A 220 2.32 15.76 -17.67
C HIS A 220 2.65 16.84 -18.70
N TRP A 221 2.30 18.10 -18.44
CA TRP A 221 2.46 19.19 -19.40
C TRP A 221 3.56 20.15 -18.96
N ASP A 222 4.52 20.45 -19.85
CA ASP A 222 5.69 21.30 -19.54
C ASP A 222 5.30 22.68 -18.96
N ASP A 223 4.21 23.25 -19.44
CA ASP A 223 3.71 24.58 -19.06
C ASP A 223 2.96 24.60 -17.71
N SER A 224 2.49 23.45 -17.22
CA SER A 224 1.76 23.35 -15.95
C SER A 224 2.44 22.48 -14.88
N ARG A 225 3.54 21.80 -15.22
CA ARG A 225 4.33 20.98 -14.29
C ARG A 225 4.79 21.72 -13.04
N THR A 226 5.17 22.99 -13.19
CA THR A 226 5.62 23.82 -12.05
C THR A 226 4.54 23.90 -10.97
N TYR A 227 3.25 23.96 -11.33
CA TYR A 227 2.15 24.03 -10.36
C TYR A 227 2.03 22.75 -9.53
N ALA A 228 2.37 21.59 -10.10
CA ALA A 228 2.34 20.32 -9.38
C ALA A 228 3.47 20.24 -8.33
N TYR A 229 4.67 20.72 -8.67
CA TYR A 229 5.77 20.83 -7.71
C TYR A 229 5.52 21.90 -6.64
N ASP A 230 4.90 23.03 -7.00
CA ASP A 230 4.48 24.05 -6.04
C ASP A 230 3.44 23.51 -5.05
N ALA A 231 2.49 22.70 -5.53
CA ALA A 231 1.49 22.04 -4.69
C ALA A 231 2.14 21.09 -3.66
N LEU A 232 3.08 20.26 -4.11
CA LEU A 232 3.87 19.39 -3.23
C LEU A 232 4.70 20.22 -2.22
N GLY A 233 5.37 21.28 -2.68
CA GLY A 233 6.15 22.18 -1.84
C GLY A 233 5.31 22.83 -0.74
N LYS A 234 4.11 23.30 -1.09
CA LYS A 234 3.14 23.86 -0.13
C LYS A 234 2.73 22.81 0.89
N ALA A 235 2.34 21.61 0.47
CA ALA A 235 1.95 20.53 1.38
C ALA A 235 3.07 20.15 2.37
N LEU A 236 4.30 20.06 1.91
CA LEU A 236 5.48 19.80 2.75
C LEU A 236 5.69 20.92 3.78
N SER A 237 5.56 22.19 3.36
CA SER A 237 5.66 23.34 4.26
C SER A 237 4.58 23.30 5.34
N THR A 238 3.32 23.09 4.92
CA THR A 238 2.17 22.99 5.83
C THR A 238 2.35 21.90 6.89
N MET A 239 2.75 20.69 6.48
CA MET A 239 2.94 19.58 7.42
C MET A 239 4.18 19.71 8.29
N SER A 240 5.21 20.43 7.82
CA SER A 240 6.37 20.78 8.64
C SER A 240 6.01 21.82 9.71
N GLU A 241 5.19 22.81 9.36
CA GLU A 241 4.66 23.78 10.32
C GLU A 241 3.75 23.12 11.36
N PHE A 242 2.88 22.21 10.92
CA PHE A 242 2.06 21.37 11.78
C PHE A 242 2.89 20.55 12.77
N ALA A 243 3.92 19.85 12.28
CA ALA A 243 4.82 19.08 13.15
C ALA A 243 5.52 19.95 14.18
N ARG A 244 6.00 21.13 13.78
CA ARG A 244 6.64 22.09 14.68
C ARG A 244 5.66 22.64 15.72
N HIS A 245 4.42 22.91 15.33
CA HIS A 245 3.39 23.41 16.24
C HIS A 245 3.06 22.37 17.33
N ASN A 246 2.97 21.11 16.95
CA ASN A 246 2.68 19.98 17.83
C ASN A 246 3.95 19.42 18.53
N GLY A 247 5.12 20.05 18.37
CA GLY A 247 6.35 19.65 19.06
C GLY A 247 6.91 18.29 18.63
N ILE A 248 6.52 17.79 17.45
CA ILE A 248 6.96 16.51 16.91
C ILE A 248 8.44 16.62 16.53
N SER A 249 9.30 15.90 17.26
CA SER A 249 10.74 15.91 17.04
C SER A 249 11.12 15.07 15.82
N SER A 250 12.13 15.49 15.06
CA SER A 250 12.70 14.66 13.98
C SER A 250 13.42 13.41 14.51
N SER A 251 13.59 13.27 15.83
CA SER A 251 14.32 12.17 16.50
C SER A 251 13.44 11.02 16.98
N ASP A 252 12.10 11.16 16.99
CA ASP A 252 11.19 10.02 17.14
C ASP A 252 11.05 9.20 15.83
N ALA A 253 11.92 9.50 14.87
CA ALA A 253 12.13 8.83 13.60
C ALA A 253 12.96 7.54 13.74
N GLY A 254 12.45 6.56 14.51
CA GLY A 254 12.92 5.19 14.44
C GLY A 254 12.38 4.49 13.20
N GLY A 255 13.24 4.24 12.21
CA GLY A 255 12.94 3.45 11.00
C GLY A 255 13.54 4.06 9.74
N THR A 256 14.78 3.62 9.45
CA THR A 256 15.61 3.68 8.22
C THR A 256 15.37 4.74 7.15
N GLY A 257 16.46 5.36 6.68
CA GLY A 257 16.47 6.20 5.48
C GLY A 257 17.02 7.61 5.71
N GLY A 258 18.31 7.70 6.07
CA GLY A 258 19.03 8.97 6.10
C GLY A 258 19.29 9.50 4.69
N GLY A 259 18.29 10.15 4.08
CA GLY A 259 18.47 11.01 2.92
C GLY A 259 18.72 12.44 3.37
N THR A 260 19.99 12.85 3.44
CA THR A 260 20.34 14.25 3.70
C THR A 260 20.04 15.10 2.47
N ASP A 261 18.97 15.88 2.50
CA ASP A 261 18.79 17.02 1.61
C ASP A 261 19.88 18.06 1.91
N GLY A 262 20.81 18.24 0.95
CA GLY A 262 22.02 19.04 1.14
C GLY A 262 22.39 19.85 -0.09
N ALA A 263 21.76 21.01 -0.24
CA ALA A 263 22.19 22.09 -1.12
C ALA A 263 23.69 22.42 -0.91
N LYS A 264 24.43 22.50 -2.01
CA LYS A 264 25.85 22.88 -2.03
C LYS A 264 26.07 24.29 -1.45
N GLY A 265 26.89 24.38 -0.42
CA GLY A 265 27.43 25.65 0.09
C GLY A 265 28.79 25.43 0.75
N ALA A 266 29.85 25.95 0.11
CA ALA A 266 31.23 25.84 0.55
C ALA A 266 31.51 26.64 1.85
N GLY A 267 32.33 26.08 2.74
CA GLY A 267 32.92 26.81 3.87
C GLY A 267 33.56 25.88 4.88
N GLY A 268 34.89 25.73 4.83
CA GLY A 268 35.65 24.89 5.75
C GLY A 268 35.83 25.49 7.14
N SER A 269 35.98 24.65 8.16
CA SER A 269 37.15 24.61 9.07
C SER A 269 36.90 23.76 10.33
N HIS A 270 37.84 22.83 10.56
CA HIS A 270 38.41 22.38 11.85
C HIS A 270 37.56 21.89 13.05
N ALA A 271 37.76 20.59 13.34
CA ALA A 271 38.41 20.03 14.56
C ALA A 271 37.59 19.44 15.74
N SER A 272 37.78 18.10 15.87
CA SER A 272 38.30 17.36 17.06
C SER A 272 37.37 16.81 18.16
N GLY A 273 37.69 15.56 18.58
CA GLY A 273 37.47 14.97 19.91
C GLY A 273 36.27 14.01 19.99
N ALA A 274 36.39 12.67 19.91
CA ALA A 274 37.01 11.69 20.81
C ALA A 274 36.27 11.46 22.16
N ASN A 275 35.51 10.36 22.24
CA ASN A 275 35.37 9.35 23.33
C ASN A 275 34.07 8.54 23.06
N GLY A 276 33.98 7.22 23.12
CA GLY A 276 34.74 6.24 23.91
C GLY A 276 33.90 5.82 25.14
N GLY A 277 33.20 4.69 25.07
CA GLY A 277 32.48 4.12 26.22
C GLY A 277 31.61 2.91 25.90
N ALA A 278 32.14 1.71 26.17
CA ALA A 278 31.48 0.42 26.00
C ALA A 278 30.84 -0.07 27.31
N THR A 279 29.69 -0.75 27.22
CA THR A 279 29.13 -1.75 28.17
C THR A 279 28.08 -2.55 27.37
N GLY A 280 27.99 -3.87 27.25
CA GLY A 280 28.53 -4.97 28.05
C GLY A 280 27.37 -5.82 28.61
N THR A 281 26.95 -6.86 27.85
CA THR A 281 26.32 -8.15 28.26
C THR A 281 24.99 -8.16 29.04
N ASP A 282 23.99 -8.94 28.60
CA ASP A 282 23.84 -10.38 28.96
C ASP A 282 22.58 -11.01 28.31
N SER A 283 22.64 -12.32 28.05
CA SER A 283 21.61 -13.17 27.47
C SER A 283 20.95 -14.04 28.53
N GLY A 284 19.65 -14.34 28.41
CA GLY A 284 18.96 -15.32 29.25
C GLY A 284 17.67 -15.83 28.62
N ASN A 285 17.68 -17.12 28.28
CA ASN A 285 16.72 -17.87 27.46
C ASN A 285 15.62 -18.58 28.28
N GLY A 286 14.50 -18.92 27.61
CA GLY A 286 13.48 -19.91 28.01
C GLY A 286 12.05 -19.38 27.76
N GLY A 287 11.19 -19.92 26.90
CA GLY A 287 11.04 -21.25 26.31
C GLY A 287 9.71 -21.86 26.79
N GLY A 288 8.72 -22.04 25.91
CA GLY A 288 7.49 -22.78 26.23
C GLY A 288 6.25 -22.46 25.39
N ASP A 289 6.02 -23.30 24.38
CA ASP A 289 4.75 -23.84 23.87
C ASP A 289 3.80 -23.01 22.97
N ALA A 290 3.56 -23.61 21.81
CA ALA A 290 2.66 -23.24 20.74
C ALA A 290 1.26 -23.85 20.91
N ALA A 291 0.23 -23.16 20.41
CA ALA A 291 -0.95 -23.75 19.77
C ALA A 291 -1.68 -22.64 18.97
N GLY A 292 -2.07 -22.97 17.74
CA GLY A 292 -2.51 -22.01 16.73
C GLY A 292 -3.94 -21.47 16.85
N GLY A 293 -4.20 -20.47 16.02
CA GLY A 293 -5.49 -19.88 15.73
C GLY A 293 -5.28 -18.80 14.67
N ASP A 294 -6.14 -18.76 13.67
CA ASP A 294 -6.18 -17.75 12.60
C ASP A 294 -6.04 -16.33 13.15
N ASP A 295 -5.05 -15.56 12.67
CA ASP A 295 -5.03 -14.10 12.84
C ASP A 295 -5.00 -13.44 11.45
N ALA A 296 -6.21 -13.20 10.94
CA ALA A 296 -6.45 -12.07 10.06
C ALA A 296 -6.06 -10.81 10.83
N VAL A 297 -5.30 -9.94 10.18
CA VAL A 297 -4.91 -8.62 10.70
C VAL A 297 -6.14 -7.71 10.77
N ASP A 298 -6.92 -7.86 11.84
CA ASP A 298 -7.73 -6.80 12.43
C ASP A 298 -6.88 -6.16 13.54
N ASP A 299 -6.27 -5.01 13.25
CA ASP A 299 -5.59 -4.19 14.25
C ASP A 299 -6.23 -2.80 14.22
N PHE A 300 -7.40 -2.71 14.84
CA PHE A 300 -8.19 -1.48 15.04
C PHE A 300 -8.63 -1.36 16.51
N ASP A 301 -7.81 -1.80 17.47
CA ASP A 301 -8.07 -1.66 18.90
C ASP A 301 -7.14 -0.61 19.52
N TYR A 302 -7.48 0.66 19.34
CA TYR A 302 -7.05 1.76 20.22
C TYR A 302 -8.23 2.68 20.48
N LEU A 303 -9.21 2.21 21.26
CA LEU A 303 -10.31 3.01 21.80
C LEU A 303 -10.63 2.59 23.25
N ASP A 304 -9.66 2.75 24.15
CA ASP A 304 -9.97 2.89 25.57
C ASP A 304 -8.87 3.75 26.23
N ASP A 305 -9.28 4.66 27.11
CA ASP A 305 -8.47 5.56 27.95
C ASP A 305 -8.01 6.92 27.37
N LEU A 306 -8.91 7.91 27.34
CA LEU A 306 -8.54 9.34 27.44
C LEU A 306 -9.54 10.15 28.28
N ASP A 307 -9.42 10.01 29.61
CA ASP A 307 -9.83 11.02 30.60
C ASP A 307 -8.63 11.96 30.83
N ASP A 308 -8.61 13.14 30.20
CA ASP A 308 -8.17 14.43 30.78
C ASP A 308 -8.06 15.54 29.71
N LEU A 309 -8.88 16.58 29.88
CA LEU A 309 -9.08 17.71 28.97
C LEU A 309 -7.97 18.78 29.11
N ASP A 310 -7.25 19.08 28.02
CA ASP A 310 -6.55 20.36 27.78
C ASP A 310 -6.89 20.88 26.37
N ASP A 311 -7.91 21.74 26.31
CA ASP A 311 -8.68 22.20 25.13
C ASP A 311 -7.93 23.11 24.12
N THR A 312 -6.61 23.03 23.97
CA THR A 312 -5.88 23.85 22.96
C THR A 312 -4.75 23.16 22.22
N LYS A 313 -4.53 21.87 22.46
CA LYS A 313 -3.61 21.06 21.66
C LYS A 313 -4.40 19.91 21.07
N GLU A 314 -4.24 19.70 19.77
CA GLU A 314 -4.62 18.44 19.15
C GLU A 314 -3.97 17.31 19.95
N ASP A 315 -4.68 16.20 20.13
CA ASP A 315 -4.12 15.04 20.83
C ASP A 315 -2.73 14.71 20.23
N PRO A 316 -1.65 14.78 21.02
CA PRO A 316 -0.29 14.67 20.50
C PRO A 316 -0.04 13.34 19.79
N GLU A 317 -0.73 12.27 20.19
CA GLU A 317 -0.65 10.96 19.55
C GLU A 317 -1.28 10.99 18.16
N THR A 318 -2.50 11.52 18.04
CA THR A 318 -3.18 11.73 16.76
C THR A 318 -2.36 12.60 15.80
N ALA A 319 -1.80 13.70 16.28
CA ALA A 319 -0.95 14.57 15.45
C ALA A 319 0.33 13.87 14.98
N GLN A 320 0.96 13.06 15.84
CA GLN A 320 2.14 12.28 15.47
C GLN A 320 1.81 11.18 14.45
N ALA A 321 0.67 10.51 14.61
CA ALA A 321 0.18 9.50 13.66
C ALA A 321 -0.07 10.12 12.27
N ALA A 322 -0.79 11.24 12.21
CA ALA A 322 -1.05 11.97 10.96
C ALA A 322 0.26 12.39 10.27
N HIS A 323 1.21 12.97 11.01
CA HIS A 323 2.50 13.36 10.44
C HIS A 323 3.30 12.17 9.90
N ARG A 324 3.32 11.03 10.62
CA ARG A 324 3.97 9.81 10.17
C ARG A 324 3.32 9.25 8.90
N GLN A 325 1.98 9.23 8.87
CA GLN A 325 1.22 8.79 7.71
C GLN A 325 1.53 9.68 6.49
N PHE A 326 1.65 10.99 6.69
CA PHE A 326 1.95 11.95 5.62
C PHE A 326 3.33 11.72 5.05
N ARG A 327 4.32 11.56 5.93
CA ARG A 327 5.70 11.30 5.53
C ARG A 327 5.83 10.05 4.66
N ASN A 328 5.04 9.01 4.93
CA ASN A 328 5.05 7.80 4.13
C ASN A 328 4.31 7.98 2.80
N ALA A 329 3.10 8.54 2.82
CA ALA A 329 2.28 8.67 1.62
C ALA A 329 2.77 9.74 0.64
N VAL A 330 3.45 10.79 1.13
CA VAL A 330 4.03 11.82 0.25
C VAL A 330 5.16 11.28 -0.62
N LEU A 331 5.80 10.17 -0.23
CA LEU A 331 6.79 9.49 -1.08
C LEU A 331 6.13 8.98 -2.36
N PHE A 332 4.92 8.44 -2.28
CA PHE A 332 4.17 7.96 -3.46
C PHE A 332 3.87 9.12 -4.40
N LEU A 333 3.45 10.27 -3.85
CA LEU A 333 3.21 11.48 -4.62
C LEU A 333 4.48 12.01 -5.28
N ARG A 334 5.62 12.02 -4.58
CA ARG A 334 6.92 12.43 -5.13
C ARG A 334 7.36 11.54 -6.29
N HIS A 335 7.32 10.23 -6.09
CA HIS A 335 7.67 9.26 -7.12
C HIS A 335 6.79 9.45 -8.37
N ASP A 336 5.46 9.47 -8.19
CA ASP A 336 4.54 9.61 -9.30
C ASP A 336 4.70 10.96 -10.00
N LEU A 337 5.07 12.02 -9.27
CA LEU A 337 5.32 13.34 -9.84
C LEU A 337 6.57 13.34 -10.73
N MET A 338 7.66 12.71 -10.30
CA MET A 338 8.86 12.51 -11.14
C MET A 338 8.51 11.71 -12.40
N ARG A 339 7.78 10.62 -12.23
CA ARG A 339 7.32 9.75 -13.32
C ARG A 339 6.46 10.52 -14.32
N ALA A 340 5.46 11.25 -13.85
CA ALA A 340 4.54 12.03 -14.67
C ALA A 340 5.22 13.21 -15.37
N SER A 341 6.30 13.74 -14.76
CA SER A 341 7.13 14.81 -15.32
C SER A 341 8.09 14.32 -16.40
N GLY A 342 8.23 13.00 -16.59
CA GLY A 342 9.18 12.42 -17.55
C GLY A 342 10.60 12.22 -16.98
N ASP A 343 10.81 12.43 -15.69
CA ASP A 343 12.08 12.25 -14.99
C ASP A 343 12.26 10.76 -14.59
N VAL A 344 12.22 9.88 -15.60
CA VAL A 344 12.15 8.41 -15.44
C VAL A 344 13.33 7.83 -14.64
N ASP A 345 14.55 8.27 -14.93
CA ASP A 345 15.75 7.79 -14.25
C ASP A 345 15.77 8.19 -12.77
N GLU A 346 15.31 9.41 -12.46
CA GLU A 346 15.20 9.90 -11.09
C GLU A 346 14.10 9.15 -10.34
N ALA A 347 12.97 8.87 -10.99
CA ALA A 347 11.90 8.06 -10.41
C ALA A 347 12.37 6.62 -10.11
N ASP A 348 13.11 5.98 -11.01
CA ASP A 348 13.67 4.63 -10.80
C ASP A 348 14.70 4.63 -9.66
N GLN A 349 15.56 5.64 -9.58
CA GLN A 349 16.49 5.82 -8.47
C GLN A 349 15.75 6.07 -7.15
N PHE A 350 14.66 6.84 -7.17
CA PHE A 350 13.86 7.13 -5.99
C PHE A 350 13.22 5.87 -5.40
N LEU A 351 12.77 4.93 -6.24
CA LEU A 351 12.27 3.63 -5.80
C LEU A 351 13.37 2.80 -5.10
N LEU A 352 14.59 2.81 -5.64
CA LEU A 352 15.74 2.13 -5.06
C LEU A 352 16.14 2.73 -3.71
N ASP A 353 16.17 4.06 -3.62
CA ASP A 353 16.56 4.79 -2.41
C ASP A 353 15.58 4.56 -1.25
N HIS A 354 14.32 4.23 -1.57
CA HIS A 354 13.24 3.96 -0.61
C HIS A 354 12.77 2.50 -0.66
N ARG A 355 13.65 1.56 -1.01
CA ARG A 355 13.33 0.12 -1.10
C ARG A 355 12.86 -0.52 0.21
N ASP A 356 13.12 0.12 1.36
CA ASP A 356 12.61 -0.28 2.67
C ASP A 356 11.10 0.00 2.83
N VAL A 357 10.53 0.86 1.98
CA VAL A 357 9.09 1.07 1.89
C VAL A 357 8.46 -0.06 1.04
N PRO A 358 7.54 -0.88 1.59
CA PRO A 358 6.96 -2.04 0.90
C PRO A 358 6.39 -1.77 -0.50
N ALA A 359 5.64 -0.68 -0.64
CA ALA A 359 5.04 -0.29 -1.92
C ALA A 359 6.09 0.16 -2.95
N MET A 360 7.18 0.80 -2.53
CA MET A 360 8.25 1.23 -3.44
C MET A 360 9.04 0.04 -3.97
N ALA A 361 9.38 -0.91 -3.10
CA ALA A 361 10.03 -2.14 -3.53
C ALA A 361 9.16 -2.95 -4.49
N SER A 362 7.84 -3.00 -4.21
CA SER A 362 6.87 -3.64 -5.09
C SER A 362 6.79 -2.96 -6.47
N ALA A 363 6.73 -1.63 -6.50
CA ALA A 363 6.76 -0.87 -7.75
C ALA A 363 8.09 -1.09 -8.50
N TYR A 364 9.22 -1.21 -7.80
CA TYR A 364 10.50 -1.46 -8.45
C TYR A 364 10.58 -2.85 -9.10
N ILE A 365 10.02 -3.89 -8.46
CA ILE A 365 9.86 -5.22 -9.08
C ILE A 365 9.08 -5.08 -10.39
N CYS A 366 7.94 -4.40 -10.35
CA CYS A 366 7.09 -4.16 -11.51
C CYS A 366 7.86 -3.43 -12.63
N ARG A 367 8.63 -2.39 -12.27
CA ARG A 367 9.47 -1.63 -13.21
C ARG A 367 10.48 -2.52 -13.93
N LEU A 368 11.26 -3.31 -13.19
CA LEU A 368 12.29 -4.18 -13.78
C LEU A 368 11.66 -5.28 -14.64
N ALA A 369 10.59 -5.91 -14.17
CA ALA A 369 9.91 -6.99 -14.88
C ALA A 369 9.30 -6.53 -16.22
N ILE A 370 8.64 -5.36 -16.25
CA ILE A 370 8.05 -4.80 -17.48
C ILE A 370 9.12 -4.46 -18.52
N GLN A 371 10.32 -4.07 -18.06
CA GLN A 371 11.45 -3.79 -18.92
C GLN A 371 12.28 -5.02 -19.30
N ASP A 372 11.86 -6.23 -18.89
CA ASP A 372 12.60 -7.47 -19.14
C ASP A 372 14.01 -7.46 -18.50
N ARG A 373 14.21 -6.65 -17.44
CA ARG A 373 15.49 -6.45 -16.73
C ARG A 373 15.67 -7.48 -15.61
N TRP A 374 15.49 -8.76 -15.93
CA TRP A 374 15.58 -9.86 -14.97
C TRP A 374 16.97 -10.02 -14.34
N GLU A 375 18.02 -9.67 -15.11
CA GLU A 375 19.42 -9.65 -14.64
C GLU A 375 19.63 -8.67 -13.48
N GLU A 376 18.80 -7.64 -13.36
CA GLU A 376 18.81 -6.67 -12.26
C GLU A 376 17.81 -7.03 -11.16
N LEU A 377 16.67 -7.63 -11.54
CA LEU A 377 15.64 -8.03 -10.59
C LEU A 377 16.13 -9.11 -9.62
N LEU A 378 16.86 -10.11 -10.12
CA LEU A 378 17.34 -11.21 -9.28
C LEU A 378 18.30 -10.74 -8.17
N PRO A 379 19.39 -9.98 -8.46
CA PRO A 379 20.23 -9.42 -7.41
C PRO A 379 19.51 -8.46 -6.46
N PHE A 380 18.51 -7.73 -6.95
CA PHE A 380 17.67 -6.88 -6.10
C PHE A 380 16.85 -7.73 -5.12
N ALA A 381 16.18 -8.78 -5.59
CA ALA A 381 15.40 -9.68 -4.75
C ALA A 381 16.28 -10.44 -3.74
N ASP A 382 17.50 -10.85 -4.13
CA ASP A 382 18.50 -11.42 -3.21
C ASP A 382 18.89 -10.44 -2.10
N ALA A 383 19.12 -9.16 -2.46
CA ALA A 383 19.44 -8.12 -1.49
C ALA A 383 18.27 -7.86 -0.52
N MET A 384 17.05 -7.81 -1.03
CA MET A 384 15.86 -7.59 -0.20
C MET A 384 15.57 -8.77 0.72
N LYS A 385 15.71 -10.02 0.24
CA LYS A 385 15.60 -11.20 1.10
C LYS A 385 16.61 -11.19 2.25
N ARG A 386 17.84 -10.72 2.00
CA ARG A 386 18.89 -10.63 3.01
C ARG A 386 18.66 -9.49 4.00
N ASP A 387 18.33 -8.32 3.50
CA ASP A 387 18.30 -7.08 4.29
C ASP A 387 16.91 -6.85 4.94
N HIS A 388 15.83 -7.34 4.32
CA HIS A 388 14.44 -7.15 4.73
C HIS A 388 13.57 -8.41 4.48
N PRO A 389 13.87 -9.56 5.11
CA PRO A 389 13.20 -10.84 4.84
C PRO A 389 11.69 -10.82 5.07
N ASP A 390 11.21 -10.10 6.09
CA ASP A 390 9.79 -10.05 6.49
C ASP A 390 8.99 -8.95 5.77
N GLN A 391 9.62 -8.21 4.85
CA GLN A 391 8.97 -7.14 4.12
C GLN A 391 7.90 -7.69 3.17
N LYS A 392 6.65 -7.26 3.39
CA LYS A 392 5.50 -7.63 2.56
C LYS A 392 5.56 -6.97 1.17
N LEU A 393 4.91 -7.60 0.20
CA LEU A 393 4.78 -7.10 -1.18
C LEU A 393 3.31 -6.69 -1.46
N PRO A 394 2.84 -5.53 -0.98
CA PRO A 394 1.42 -5.18 -0.97
C PRO A 394 0.77 -5.02 -2.35
N LEU A 395 1.55 -4.80 -3.41
CA LEU A 395 1.00 -4.60 -4.76
C LEU A 395 0.78 -5.92 -5.52
N TYR A 396 1.12 -7.06 -4.91
CA TYR A 396 1.03 -8.37 -5.51
C TYR A 396 0.07 -9.27 -4.71
N PRO A 397 -0.84 -10.01 -5.38
CA PRO A 397 -1.67 -11.00 -4.71
C PRO A 397 -0.82 -12.07 -4.02
N ARG A 398 -1.29 -12.57 -2.86
CA ARG A 398 -0.57 -13.62 -2.12
C ARG A 398 -0.49 -14.91 -2.91
N GLU A 399 -1.44 -15.16 -3.79
CA GLU A 399 -1.46 -16.31 -4.70
C GLU A 399 -0.33 -16.24 -5.72
N LEU A 400 0.08 -15.02 -6.11
CA LEU A 400 1.13 -14.80 -7.10
C LEU A 400 2.52 -14.77 -6.49
N VAL A 401 2.64 -14.29 -5.25
CA VAL A 401 3.91 -14.25 -4.50
C VAL A 401 3.76 -14.90 -3.12
N PRO A 402 3.43 -16.20 -3.05
CA PRO A 402 3.12 -16.88 -1.79
C PRO A 402 4.30 -16.88 -0.80
N TYR A 403 5.53 -16.85 -1.32
CA TYR A 403 6.76 -16.86 -0.53
C TYR A 403 7.47 -15.49 -0.54
N GLY A 404 6.74 -14.42 -0.88
CA GLY A 404 7.28 -13.06 -0.93
C GLY A 404 8.50 -12.95 -1.85
N TRP A 405 9.65 -12.57 -1.29
CA TRP A 405 10.90 -12.41 -2.04
C TRP A 405 11.39 -13.69 -2.73
N ASP A 406 11.14 -14.87 -2.16
CA ASP A 406 11.54 -16.12 -2.81
C ASP A 406 10.72 -16.42 -4.06
N SER A 407 9.44 -16.05 -4.09
CA SER A 407 8.63 -16.12 -5.31
C SER A 407 9.14 -15.17 -6.39
N VAL A 408 9.57 -13.96 -6.02
CA VAL A 408 10.17 -13.01 -6.99
C VAL A 408 11.49 -13.55 -7.55
N ARG A 409 12.32 -14.16 -6.72
CA ARG A 409 13.57 -14.81 -7.14
C ARG A 409 13.31 -15.97 -8.10
N GLU A 410 12.32 -16.81 -7.78
CA GLU A 410 11.87 -17.94 -8.60
C GLU A 410 11.46 -17.46 -10.01
N ILE A 411 10.57 -16.47 -10.09
CA ILE A 411 10.12 -15.86 -11.35
C ILE A 411 11.31 -15.28 -12.15
N ALA A 412 12.24 -14.59 -11.48
CA ALA A 412 13.40 -14.01 -12.16
C ALA A 412 14.38 -15.06 -12.70
N MET A 413 14.66 -16.12 -11.92
CA MET A 413 15.50 -17.22 -12.36
C MET A 413 14.88 -17.98 -13.54
N GLU A 414 13.57 -18.13 -13.52
CA GLU A 414 12.84 -18.72 -14.64
C GLU A 414 12.97 -17.89 -15.91
N ALA A 415 12.71 -16.58 -15.83
CA ALA A 415 12.86 -15.67 -16.95
C ALA A 415 14.29 -15.70 -17.55
N LEU A 416 15.31 -15.87 -16.70
CA LEU A 416 16.72 -16.00 -17.09
C LEU A 416 17.10 -17.41 -17.59
N GLY A 417 16.21 -18.40 -17.50
CA GLY A 417 16.50 -19.79 -17.87
C GLY A 417 17.50 -20.48 -16.94
N MET A 418 17.57 -20.06 -15.68
CA MET A 418 18.49 -20.57 -14.64
C MET A 418 17.97 -21.90 -14.03
N GLY A 419 17.70 -22.89 -14.87
CA GLY A 419 17.10 -24.17 -14.45
C GLY A 419 17.98 -25.04 -13.54
N LEU A 420 19.27 -24.74 -13.39
CA LEU A 420 20.12 -25.37 -12.37
C LEU A 420 19.85 -24.78 -10.99
N ASP A 421 19.90 -23.45 -10.89
CA ASP A 421 19.67 -22.71 -9.65
C ASP A 421 18.22 -22.88 -9.14
N LEU A 422 17.24 -22.93 -10.04
CA LEU A 422 15.85 -23.28 -9.68
C LEU A 422 15.75 -24.68 -9.05
N ARG A 423 16.47 -25.66 -9.59
CA ARG A 423 16.48 -27.02 -8.99
C ARG A 423 17.09 -27.01 -7.60
N ASP A 424 18.16 -26.24 -7.41
CA ASP A 424 18.78 -26.10 -6.09
C ASP A 424 17.84 -25.40 -5.10
N MET A 425 17.14 -24.34 -5.53
CA MET A 425 16.12 -23.65 -4.74
C MET A 425 14.98 -24.59 -4.32
N TYR A 426 14.38 -25.34 -5.26
CA TYR A 426 13.31 -26.27 -4.90
C TYR A 426 13.79 -27.40 -4.01
N ARG A 427 15.03 -27.87 -4.19
CA ARG A 427 15.62 -28.89 -3.32
C ARG A 427 15.78 -28.36 -1.90
N GLU A 428 16.33 -27.16 -1.74
CA GLU A 428 16.45 -26.48 -0.45
C GLU A 428 15.08 -26.31 0.20
N ARG A 429 14.09 -25.83 -0.55
CA ARG A 429 12.71 -25.65 -0.08
C ARG A 429 12.08 -26.95 0.41
N ILE A 430 12.29 -28.08 -0.27
CA ILE A 430 11.82 -29.41 0.18
C ILE A 430 12.54 -29.83 1.47
N VAL A 431 13.86 -29.63 1.56
CA VAL A 431 14.69 -30.08 2.70
C VAL A 431 14.41 -29.24 3.95
N GLU A 432 14.27 -27.93 3.79
CA GLU A 432 14.04 -26.96 4.88
C GLU A 432 12.56 -26.68 5.14
N ALA A 433 11.64 -27.40 4.49
CA ALA A 433 10.21 -27.16 4.61
C ALA A 433 9.72 -27.26 6.07
N TYR A 434 9.21 -26.14 6.57
CA TYR A 434 8.43 -26.08 7.81
C TYR A 434 6.93 -26.03 7.55
N GLU A 435 6.51 -25.63 6.35
CA GLU A 435 5.10 -25.43 6.01
C GLU A 435 4.51 -26.61 5.20
N PRO A 436 3.42 -27.26 5.66
CA PRO A 436 2.89 -28.46 5.01
C PRO A 436 2.25 -28.26 3.63
N THR A 437 1.98 -27.00 3.26
CA THR A 437 1.21 -26.61 2.06
C THR A 437 2.06 -26.51 0.80
N ASP A 438 3.39 -26.45 0.92
CA ASP A 438 4.35 -26.22 -0.17
C ASP A 438 4.63 -27.47 -1.03
N THR A 439 3.57 -28.20 -1.36
CA THR A 439 3.64 -29.46 -2.11
C THR A 439 4.03 -29.28 -3.58
N LEU A 440 4.01 -28.03 -4.08
CA LEU A 440 4.39 -27.68 -5.45
C LEU A 440 5.89 -27.76 -5.68
N ALA A 441 6.73 -27.48 -4.67
CA ALA A 441 8.20 -27.51 -4.82
C ALA A 441 8.72 -28.88 -5.32
N ALA A 442 8.18 -29.98 -4.80
CA ALA A 442 8.55 -31.33 -5.23
C ALA A 442 8.12 -31.63 -6.67
N LEU A 443 6.94 -31.13 -7.09
CA LEU A 443 6.45 -31.27 -8.45
C LEU A 443 7.32 -30.46 -9.44
N HIS A 444 7.61 -29.20 -9.12
CA HIS A 444 8.46 -28.32 -9.93
C HIS A 444 9.86 -28.90 -10.11
N LEU A 445 10.47 -29.39 -9.02
CA LEU A 445 11.78 -30.04 -9.07
C LEU A 445 11.77 -31.28 -9.98
N LYS A 446 10.73 -32.12 -9.87
CA LYS A 446 10.59 -33.33 -10.68
C LYS A 446 10.46 -33.00 -12.17
N MET A 447 9.66 -31.99 -12.51
CA MET A 447 9.52 -31.53 -13.89
C MET A 447 10.83 -30.98 -14.45
N LEU A 448 11.52 -30.09 -13.73
CA LEU A 448 12.80 -29.53 -14.19
C LEU A 448 13.91 -30.59 -14.34
N SER A 449 13.85 -31.64 -13.52
CA SER A 449 14.92 -32.64 -13.46
C SER A 449 14.76 -33.76 -14.48
N HIS A 450 13.54 -34.04 -14.95
CA HIS A 450 13.21 -35.11 -15.91
C HIS A 450 14.00 -36.41 -15.66
N ARG A 451 15.06 -36.66 -16.45
CA ARG A 451 15.90 -37.88 -16.39
C ARG A 451 16.86 -37.91 -15.20
N SER A 452 17.17 -36.74 -14.62
CA SER A 452 18.02 -36.60 -13.43
C SER A 452 17.26 -36.64 -12.11
N TRP A 453 15.95 -36.93 -12.15
CA TRP A 453 15.12 -37.05 -10.95
C TRP A 453 15.65 -38.04 -9.91
N PRO A 454 16.16 -39.24 -10.29
CA PRO A 454 16.76 -40.15 -9.31
C PRO A 454 17.94 -39.53 -8.55
N ASP A 455 18.79 -38.76 -9.25
CA ASP A 455 19.94 -38.07 -8.63
C ASP A 455 19.47 -36.97 -7.66
N GLN A 456 18.34 -36.32 -7.96
CA GLN A 456 17.74 -35.33 -7.06
C GLN A 456 17.21 -35.98 -5.77
N LEU A 457 16.53 -37.12 -5.89
CA LEU A 457 16.04 -37.87 -4.74
C LEU A 457 17.19 -38.27 -3.81
N GLU A 458 18.28 -38.80 -4.38
CA GLU A 458 19.46 -39.15 -3.59
C GLU A 458 20.04 -37.94 -2.86
N GLN A 459 20.09 -36.77 -3.51
CA GLN A 459 20.57 -35.54 -2.88
C GLN A 459 19.63 -35.06 -1.76
N ILE A 460 18.30 -35.16 -1.93
CA ILE A 460 17.33 -34.80 -0.90
C ILE A 460 17.48 -35.72 0.32
N VAL A 461 17.53 -37.03 0.10
CA VAL A 461 17.70 -38.04 1.18
C VAL A 461 18.99 -37.75 1.96
N ASN A 462 20.10 -37.53 1.25
CA ASN A 462 21.39 -37.24 1.87
C ASN A 462 21.40 -35.90 2.63
N ALA A 463 20.74 -34.87 2.10
CA ALA A 463 20.70 -33.55 2.73
C ALA A 463 19.78 -33.50 3.95
N TYR A 464 18.65 -34.21 3.89
CA TYR A 464 17.69 -34.27 4.99
C TYR A 464 18.11 -35.25 6.11
N ASP A 465 19.01 -36.18 5.82
CA ASP A 465 19.61 -37.17 6.75
C ASP A 465 18.55 -37.93 7.56
N ASP A 466 17.46 -38.32 6.89
CA ASP A 466 16.29 -38.97 7.50
C ASP A 466 15.77 -38.25 8.76
N GLY A 467 15.92 -36.92 8.81
CA GLY A 467 15.46 -36.10 9.92
C GLY A 467 16.36 -36.08 11.15
N ASN A 468 17.58 -36.63 11.05
CA ASN A 468 18.56 -36.61 12.13
C ASN A 468 18.88 -35.16 12.55
N GLY A 469 18.78 -34.88 13.85
CA GLY A 469 19.02 -33.55 14.40
C GLY A 469 17.91 -32.51 14.12
N ARG A 470 16.79 -32.90 13.49
CA ARG A 470 15.63 -32.03 13.28
C ARG A 470 14.60 -32.18 14.40
N TYR A 471 13.93 -31.09 14.73
CA TYR A 471 12.92 -31.04 15.81
C TYR A 471 11.49 -31.28 15.32
N ALA A 472 11.24 -31.10 14.03
CA ALA A 472 9.91 -31.17 13.44
C ALA A 472 9.87 -32.15 12.26
N ARG A 473 8.68 -32.70 12.03
CA ARG A 473 8.40 -33.53 10.86
C ARG A 473 8.41 -32.70 9.59
N ASN A 474 8.75 -33.32 8.46
CA ASN A 474 8.69 -32.68 7.15
C ASN A 474 7.68 -33.43 6.29
N THR A 475 6.47 -32.90 6.23
CA THR A 475 5.35 -33.51 5.51
C THR A 475 5.57 -33.58 4.00
N ILE A 476 6.39 -32.68 3.44
CA ILE A 476 6.73 -32.70 2.01
C ILE A 476 7.64 -33.89 1.72
N TYR A 477 8.66 -34.10 2.54
CA TYR A 477 9.55 -35.27 2.46
C TYR A 477 8.79 -36.58 2.66
N GLU A 478 7.84 -36.62 3.61
CA GLU A 478 6.95 -37.78 3.81
C GLU A 478 6.10 -38.10 2.58
N ARG A 479 5.47 -37.09 1.97
CA ARG A 479 4.72 -37.25 0.72
C ARG A 479 5.62 -37.71 -0.43
N LEU A 480 6.84 -37.18 -0.51
CA LEU A 480 7.82 -37.59 -1.50
C LEU A 480 8.15 -39.08 -1.38
N MET A 481 8.40 -39.56 -0.15
CA MET A 481 8.65 -40.99 0.11
C MET A 481 7.46 -41.86 -0.31
N LEU A 482 6.23 -41.41 -0.07
CA LEU A 482 5.01 -42.13 -0.48
C LEU A 482 4.87 -42.23 -1.99
N ILE A 483 5.08 -41.12 -2.70
CA ILE A 483 4.94 -41.04 -4.16
C ILE A 483 6.02 -41.88 -4.86
N GLU A 484 7.26 -41.85 -4.37
CA GLU A 484 8.40 -42.52 -5.00
C GLU A 484 8.66 -43.93 -4.46
N GLY A 485 7.91 -44.39 -3.45
CA GLY A 485 8.00 -45.74 -2.92
C GLY A 485 9.26 -46.02 -2.09
N MET A 486 9.76 -45.02 -1.36
CA MET A 486 11.04 -45.05 -0.63
C MET A 486 10.94 -45.77 0.72
N ARG A 487 10.84 -47.11 0.68
CA ARG A 487 10.56 -47.95 1.86
C ARG A 487 11.66 -47.94 2.93
N ASP A 488 12.91 -47.99 2.52
CA ASP A 488 14.03 -48.11 3.45
C ASP A 488 14.30 -46.76 4.15
N GLU A 489 14.16 -45.66 3.41
CA GLU A 489 14.21 -44.28 3.90
C GLU A 489 13.07 -44.04 4.89
N ALA A 490 11.83 -44.43 4.56
CA ALA A 490 10.68 -44.31 5.45
C ALA A 490 10.90 -45.03 6.79
N ARG A 491 11.51 -46.23 6.78
CA ARG A 491 11.87 -46.94 8.02
C ARG A 491 12.90 -46.19 8.86
N ARG A 492 13.93 -45.60 8.22
CA ARG A 492 14.96 -44.81 8.91
C ARG A 492 14.36 -43.52 9.47
N TYR A 493 13.57 -42.81 8.68
CA TYR A 493 12.83 -41.61 9.08
C TYR A 493 11.92 -41.86 10.28
N CYS A 494 11.12 -42.93 10.27
CA CYS A 494 10.25 -43.32 11.38
C CYS A 494 11.00 -43.75 12.65
N SER A 495 12.32 -43.93 12.60
CA SER A 495 13.13 -44.14 13.80
C SER A 495 13.42 -42.81 14.52
N ASN A 496 13.53 -41.72 13.77
CA ASN A 496 13.71 -40.36 14.28
C ASN A 496 12.36 -39.69 14.60
N PHE A 497 11.32 -39.97 13.81
CA PHE A 497 9.95 -39.48 14.01
C PHE A 497 8.94 -40.63 14.09
N PRO A 498 8.75 -41.24 15.28
CA PRO A 498 7.84 -42.38 15.45
C PRO A 498 6.39 -42.10 15.07
N GLU A 499 5.94 -40.85 15.25
CA GLU A 499 4.58 -40.38 14.93
C GLU A 499 4.27 -40.44 13.43
N ALA A 500 5.30 -40.34 12.56
CA ALA A 500 5.12 -40.42 11.12
C ALA A 500 4.76 -41.84 10.62
N ARG A 501 4.82 -42.87 11.49
CA ARG A 501 4.49 -44.25 11.10
C ARG A 501 3.04 -44.43 10.66
N GLU A 502 2.12 -43.66 11.22
CA GLU A 502 0.71 -43.73 10.84
C GLU A 502 0.52 -43.24 9.39
N ASP A 503 1.14 -42.11 9.06
CA ASP A 503 1.05 -41.50 7.72
C ASP A 503 1.86 -42.28 6.67
N LEU A 504 2.96 -42.92 7.08
CA LEU A 504 3.83 -43.73 6.20
C LEU A 504 3.49 -45.22 6.19
N ALA A 505 2.43 -45.65 6.86
CA ALA A 505 1.99 -47.06 6.89
C ALA A 505 1.92 -47.73 5.50
N PRO A 506 1.45 -47.05 4.42
CA PRO A 506 1.41 -47.63 3.08
C PRO A 506 2.77 -48.11 2.51
N LEU A 507 3.90 -47.63 3.05
CA LEU A 507 5.25 -48.06 2.66
C LEU A 507 5.85 -49.12 3.59
N LEU A 508 5.36 -49.18 4.83
CA LEU A 508 5.95 -49.98 5.90
C LEU A 508 5.33 -51.39 5.99
N ASP A 509 4.07 -51.52 5.57
CA ASP A 509 3.34 -52.78 5.39
C ASP A 509 3.65 -53.43 4.02
#